data_AF-A0A8E2I3V6-F1
#
_entry.id   AF-A0A8E2I3V6-F1
#
_cell.length_a   1.000
_cell.length_b   1.000
_cell.length_c   1.000
_cell.angle_alpha   90.00
_cell.angle_beta   90.00
_cell.angle_gamma   90.00
#
_symmetry.space_group_name_H-M   'P 1'
#
loop_
_entity.id
_entity.type
_entity.pdbx_description
1 polymer ?
#
loop_
_entity_poly.entity_id
_entity_poly.type
_entity_poly.pdbx_seq_one_letter_code
_entity_poly.pdbx_strand_id
1 'polypeptide(L)'
;MILAFRKIAALFLVVFIILVSSGCEINKKTVQQVNKESVSTLKVKNLDNFKEKTISYTKSSELLPNPAINNISYNIQEYYNSNKKEYQYVLNLKSNPLTEVQKGINIIPYNVIKFSVGALQNKETNTFIKSVSSPMFIKFINSYISDGSYYLFSANKPIKATEFQVEGIFVNAVAFDNKKVGEETYRYISNSKESLMTE
;
A
#
# COMPACT_ATOMS: atom_id res chain seq x y z
N MET A 1 -37.14 -64.65 35.71
CA MET A 1 -36.97 -63.75 34.53
C MET A 1 -36.88 -62.27 34.90
N ILE A 2 -37.76 -61.75 35.76
CA ILE A 2 -37.85 -60.31 36.09
C ILE A 2 -36.59 -59.77 36.82
N LEU A 3 -35.94 -60.59 37.67
CA LEU A 3 -34.76 -60.15 38.43
C LEU A 3 -33.49 -59.96 37.57
N ALA A 4 -33.33 -60.76 36.51
CA ALA A 4 -32.19 -60.65 35.59
C ALA A 4 -32.29 -59.39 34.72
N PHE A 5 -33.50 -59.06 34.27
CA PHE A 5 -33.79 -57.83 33.51
C PHE A 5 -33.50 -56.56 34.32
N ARG A 6 -33.82 -56.57 35.63
CA ARG A 6 -33.52 -55.43 36.53
C ARG A 6 -32.01 -55.20 36.72
N LYS A 7 -31.20 -56.27 36.78
CA LYS A 7 -29.73 -56.15 36.88
C LYS A 7 -29.10 -55.63 35.59
N ILE A 8 -29.61 -56.05 34.43
CA ILE A 8 -29.14 -55.57 33.12
C ILE A 8 -29.51 -54.10 32.91
N ALA A 9 -30.72 -53.69 33.28
CA ALA A 9 -31.16 -52.29 33.19
C ALA A 9 -30.36 -51.37 34.12
N ALA A 10 -30.02 -51.82 35.33
CA ALA A 10 -29.17 -51.07 36.25
C ALA A 10 -27.73 -50.92 35.71
N LEU A 11 -27.19 -51.95 35.06
CA LEU A 11 -25.86 -51.89 34.44
C LEU A 11 -25.83 -50.88 33.28
N PHE A 12 -26.86 -50.86 32.44
CA PHE A 12 -27.00 -49.88 31.36
C PHE A 12 -27.11 -48.45 31.88
N LEU A 13 -27.83 -48.23 32.98
CA LEU A 13 -27.98 -46.91 33.58
C LEU A 13 -26.65 -46.38 34.13
N VAL A 14 -25.85 -47.24 34.79
CA VAL A 14 -24.53 -46.87 35.31
C VAL A 14 -23.55 -46.55 34.18
N VAL A 15 -23.55 -47.34 33.10
CA VAL A 15 -22.71 -47.09 31.92
C VAL A 15 -23.12 -45.78 31.23
N PHE A 16 -24.42 -45.48 31.16
CA PHE A 16 -24.91 -44.22 30.60
C PHE A 16 -24.49 -43.00 31.46
N ILE A 17 -24.57 -43.10 32.80
CA ILE A 17 -24.12 -42.03 33.70
C ILE A 17 -22.60 -41.80 33.57
N ILE A 18 -21.79 -42.85 33.42
CA ILE A 18 -20.34 -42.72 33.21
C ILE A 18 -20.03 -42.09 31.84
N LEU A 19 -20.74 -42.48 30.77
CA LEU A 19 -20.57 -41.90 29.43
C LEU A 19 -21.01 -40.44 29.35
N VAL A 20 -22.06 -40.04 30.07
CA VAL A 20 -22.52 -38.65 30.12
C VAL A 20 -21.63 -37.79 31.02
N SER A 21 -21.05 -38.35 32.09
CA SER A 21 -20.12 -37.61 32.98
C SER A 21 -18.69 -37.51 32.45
N SER A 22 -18.26 -38.42 31.56
CA SER A 22 -16.97 -38.33 30.85
C SER A 22 -17.04 -37.54 29.53
N GLY A 23 -18.25 -37.29 29.01
CA GLY A 23 -18.50 -36.46 27.81
C GLY A 23 -18.59 -34.96 28.06
N CYS A 24 -18.42 -34.50 29.30
CA CYS A 24 -18.39 -33.08 29.68
C CYS A 24 -17.06 -32.68 30.32
N GLU A 25 -15.95 -33.14 29.76
CA GLU A 25 -14.81 -32.23 29.68
C GLU A 25 -15.22 -31.11 28.72
N ILE A 26 -15.81 -30.08 29.33
CA ILE A 26 -15.96 -28.76 28.75
C ILE A 26 -14.57 -28.44 28.19
N ASN A 27 -14.45 -28.59 26.87
CA ASN A 27 -13.52 -27.83 26.07
C ASN A 27 -13.73 -26.38 26.51
N LYS A 28 -12.97 -25.95 27.52
CA LYS A 28 -12.42 -24.62 27.53
C LYS A 28 -11.75 -24.57 26.18
N LYS A 29 -12.47 -24.04 25.18
CA LYS A 29 -11.84 -23.25 24.14
C LYS A 29 -10.96 -22.33 24.94
N THR A 30 -9.69 -22.72 25.09
CA THR A 30 -8.59 -21.79 25.13
C THR A 30 -8.96 -20.88 23.99
N VAL A 31 -9.58 -19.75 24.33
CA VAL A 31 -9.58 -18.60 23.45
C VAL A 31 -8.10 -18.47 23.22
N GLN A 32 -7.61 -19.04 22.11
CA GLN A 32 -6.28 -18.77 21.62
C GLN A 32 -6.31 -17.27 21.62
N GLN A 33 -5.66 -16.69 22.62
CA GLN A 33 -5.51 -15.28 22.76
C GLN A 33 -4.71 -14.98 21.51
N VAL A 34 -5.42 -14.60 20.44
CA VAL A 34 -4.84 -14.42 19.11
C VAL A 34 -3.74 -13.44 19.38
N ASN A 35 -2.51 -13.95 19.36
CA ASN A 35 -1.38 -13.25 19.92
C ASN A 35 -1.13 -12.13 18.91
N LYS A 36 -1.75 -10.97 19.17
CA LYS A 36 -1.76 -9.87 18.22
C LYS A 36 -0.32 -9.44 18.07
N GLU A 37 0.18 -9.51 16.85
CA GLU A 37 1.52 -9.01 16.56
C GLU A 37 1.61 -7.54 16.96
N SER A 38 2.77 -7.14 17.46
CA SER A 38 3.04 -5.76 17.84
C SER A 38 2.81 -4.84 16.63
N VAL A 39 1.96 -3.83 16.83
CA VAL A 39 1.53 -2.92 15.76
C VAL A 39 2.30 -1.62 15.86
N SER A 40 2.98 -1.25 14.78
CA SER A 40 3.55 0.08 14.55
C SER A 40 2.55 0.96 13.80
N THR A 41 2.72 2.28 13.90
CA THR A 41 1.91 3.25 13.17
C THR A 41 2.76 4.23 12.39
N LEU A 42 2.31 4.63 11.20
CA LEU A 42 2.92 5.69 10.40
C LEU A 42 1.85 6.73 10.05
N LYS A 43 2.19 8.01 10.22
CA LYS A 43 1.36 9.13 9.78
C LYS A 43 1.75 9.51 8.35
N VAL A 44 0.77 9.56 7.47
CA VAL A 44 0.91 9.89 6.03
C VAL A 44 -0.21 10.84 5.63
N LYS A 45 -0.16 11.38 4.41
CA LYS A 45 -1.30 12.11 3.81
C LYS A 45 -2.00 11.21 2.80
N ASN A 46 -3.31 11.28 2.64
CA ASN A 46 -3.96 10.62 1.52
C ASN A 46 -3.61 11.36 0.22
N LEU A 47 -3.18 10.65 -0.82
CA LEU A 47 -2.76 11.30 -2.07
C LEU A 47 -3.93 12.06 -2.75
N ASP A 48 -5.16 11.54 -2.63
CA ASP A 48 -6.34 12.08 -3.32
C ASP A 48 -6.84 13.44 -2.79
N ASN A 49 -6.60 13.74 -1.51
CA ASN A 49 -7.20 14.87 -0.82
C ASN A 49 -6.27 15.54 0.19
N PHE A 50 -5.06 15.02 0.35
CA PHE A 50 -4.01 15.49 1.25
C PHE A 50 -4.36 15.53 2.74
N LYS A 51 -5.48 14.93 3.16
CA LYS A 51 -5.83 14.79 4.57
C LYS A 51 -4.92 13.79 5.24
N GLU A 52 -4.58 14.05 6.50
CA GLU A 52 -3.78 13.11 7.30
C GLU A 52 -4.49 11.77 7.45
N LYS A 53 -3.70 10.71 7.40
CA LYS A 53 -4.12 9.32 7.60
C LYS A 53 -3.05 8.62 8.44
N THR A 54 -3.50 7.85 9.42
CA THR A 54 -2.60 6.95 10.16
C THR A 54 -2.77 5.54 9.61
N ILE A 55 -1.66 4.93 9.20
CA ILE A 55 -1.59 3.51 8.85
C ILE A 55 -1.07 2.71 10.03
N SER A 56 -1.51 1.47 10.16
CA SER A 56 -1.09 0.55 11.22
C SER A 56 -0.56 -0.73 10.59
N TYR A 57 0.64 -1.15 10.96
CA TYR A 57 1.35 -2.25 10.30
C TYR A 57 2.18 -3.06 11.28
N THR A 58 2.52 -4.30 10.90
CA THR A 58 3.38 -5.21 11.66
C THR A 58 4.66 -5.54 10.89
N LYS A 59 4.64 -5.42 9.55
CA LYS A 59 5.80 -5.56 8.67
C LYS A 59 5.79 -4.50 7.56
N SER A 60 6.96 -4.05 7.12
CA SER A 60 7.10 -3.19 5.95
C SER A 60 8.15 -3.73 4.98
N SER A 61 7.99 -3.45 3.70
CA SER A 61 8.95 -3.75 2.64
C SER A 61 8.88 -2.73 1.52
N GLU A 62 10.01 -2.44 0.90
CA GLU A 62 10.07 -1.61 -0.31
C GLU A 62 9.65 -2.45 -1.54
N LEU A 63 8.83 -1.88 -2.43
CA LEU A 63 8.36 -2.55 -3.64
C LEU A 63 8.97 -2.01 -4.93
N LEU A 64 9.01 -0.69 -5.08
CA LEU A 64 9.57 -0.02 -6.24
C LEU A 64 10.78 0.81 -5.80
N PRO A 65 12.01 0.34 -6.08
CA PRO A 65 13.21 0.94 -5.52
C PRO A 65 13.57 2.24 -6.23
N ASN A 66 13.25 3.34 -5.56
CA ASN A 66 13.78 4.70 -5.69
C ASN A 66 14.20 5.22 -7.10
N PRO A 67 13.41 5.07 -8.17
CA PRO A 67 13.63 5.81 -9.41
C PRO A 67 13.64 7.33 -9.17
N ALA A 68 14.48 8.03 -9.93
CA ALA A 68 14.55 9.48 -9.92
C ALA A 68 14.27 10.06 -11.31
N ILE A 69 13.44 11.09 -11.35
CA ILE A 69 13.14 11.89 -12.55
C ILE A 69 13.67 13.28 -12.27
N ASN A 70 14.79 13.64 -12.88
CA ASN A 70 15.53 14.87 -12.57
C ASN A 70 15.85 14.98 -11.05
N ASN A 71 15.26 15.97 -10.37
CA ASN A 71 15.40 16.18 -8.93
C ASN A 71 14.39 15.39 -8.09
N ILE A 72 13.39 14.72 -8.69
CA ILE A 72 12.31 14.06 -7.92
C ILE A 72 12.58 12.57 -7.82
N SER A 73 12.87 12.09 -6.62
CA SER A 73 12.89 10.66 -6.30
C SER A 73 11.54 10.19 -5.77
N TYR A 74 11.16 8.98 -6.14
CA TYR A 74 9.96 8.35 -5.60
C TYR A 74 10.19 6.87 -5.31
N ASN A 75 9.54 6.34 -4.27
CA ASN A 75 9.44 4.90 -4.04
C ASN A 75 8.03 4.52 -3.57
N ILE A 76 7.67 3.25 -3.76
CA ILE A 76 6.44 2.69 -3.20
C ILE A 76 6.81 1.64 -2.16
N GLN A 77 6.30 1.82 -0.95
CA GLN A 77 6.46 0.91 0.18
C GLN A 77 5.15 0.18 0.47
N GLU A 78 5.28 -1.10 0.80
CA GLU A 78 4.20 -1.96 1.28
C GLU A 78 4.28 -2.07 2.81
N TYR A 79 3.14 -1.90 3.45
CA TYR A 79 2.95 -2.03 4.89
C TYR A 79 1.88 -3.09 5.14
N TYR A 80 2.27 -4.24 5.68
CA TYR A 80 1.36 -5.34 5.99
C TYR A 80 0.91 -5.29 7.44
N ASN A 81 -0.37 -5.51 7.68
CA ASN A 81 -0.96 -5.66 9.00
C ASN A 81 -1.45 -7.11 9.20
N SER A 82 -0.69 -7.93 9.91
CA SER A 82 -1.05 -9.34 10.17
C SER A 82 -2.37 -9.52 10.91
N ASN A 83 -2.72 -8.59 11.80
CA ASN A 83 -3.95 -8.65 12.60
C ASN A 83 -5.21 -8.42 11.74
N LYS A 84 -5.11 -7.57 10.71
CA LYS A 84 -6.21 -7.27 9.77
C LYS A 84 -6.10 -8.03 8.44
N LYS A 85 -4.95 -8.67 8.18
CA LYS A 85 -4.60 -9.29 6.89
C LYS A 85 -4.77 -8.33 5.72
N GLU A 86 -4.26 -7.12 5.89
CA GLU A 86 -4.39 -6.02 4.93
C GLU A 86 -3.00 -5.50 4.54
N TYR A 87 -2.80 -5.29 3.23
CA TYR A 87 -1.62 -4.65 2.66
C TYR A 87 -1.96 -3.21 2.32
N GLN A 88 -1.16 -2.27 2.81
CA GLN A 88 -1.34 -0.84 2.58
C GLN A 88 -0.13 -0.30 1.83
N TYR A 89 -0.38 0.52 0.81
CA TYR A 89 0.66 1.04 -0.08
C TYR A 89 0.86 2.54 0.14
N VAL A 90 2.12 2.94 0.23
CA VAL A 90 2.53 4.33 0.47
C VAL A 90 3.54 4.73 -0.58
N LEU A 91 3.31 5.87 -1.22
CA LEU A 91 4.26 6.57 -2.07
C LEU A 91 5.09 7.52 -1.20
N ASN A 92 6.41 7.42 -1.28
CA ASN A 92 7.29 8.44 -0.74
C ASN A 92 7.82 9.29 -1.89
N LEU A 93 7.69 10.62 -1.77
CA LEU A 93 8.24 11.60 -2.71
C LEU A 93 9.30 12.44 -2.02
N LYS A 94 10.40 12.69 -2.72
CA LYS A 94 11.48 13.55 -2.24
C LYS A 94 12.10 14.34 -3.37
N SER A 95 12.19 15.65 -3.21
CA SER A 95 13.00 16.53 -4.03
C SER A 95 14.45 16.52 -3.52
N ASN A 96 15.37 16.08 -4.37
CA ASN A 96 16.80 16.07 -4.12
C ASN A 96 17.46 17.17 -4.96
N PRO A 97 18.35 17.99 -4.38
CA PRO A 97 19.13 18.94 -5.16
C PRO A 97 19.85 18.25 -6.32
N LEU A 98 19.90 18.91 -7.47
CA LEU A 98 20.71 18.43 -8.59
C LEU A 98 22.20 18.49 -8.23
N THR A 99 22.93 17.43 -8.57
CA THR A 99 24.38 17.38 -8.46
C THR A 99 25.05 18.33 -9.47
N GLU A 100 26.30 18.73 -9.22
CA GLU A 100 27.06 19.57 -10.15
C GLU A 100 27.21 18.94 -11.54
N VAL A 101 27.33 17.60 -11.60
CA VAL A 101 27.35 16.87 -12.88
C VAL A 101 26.04 17.04 -13.63
N GLN A 102 24.90 16.89 -12.95
CA GLN A 102 23.57 17.05 -13.55
C GLN A 102 23.32 18.49 -14.02
N LYS A 103 23.78 19.49 -13.26
CA LYS A 103 23.75 20.89 -13.69
C LYS A 103 24.64 21.14 -14.89
N GLY A 104 25.83 20.54 -14.92
CA GLY A 104 26.80 20.66 -16.01
C GLY A 104 26.32 20.10 -17.35
N ILE A 105 25.35 19.18 -17.34
CA ILE A 105 24.66 18.67 -18.53
C ILE A 105 23.27 19.28 -18.73
N ASN A 106 23.00 20.43 -18.12
CA ASN A 106 21.76 21.22 -18.26
C ASN A 106 20.46 20.48 -17.86
N ILE A 107 20.51 19.57 -16.89
CA ILE A 107 19.28 19.05 -16.29
C ILE A 107 18.61 20.17 -15.48
N ILE A 108 17.33 20.39 -15.74
CA ILE A 108 16.52 21.42 -15.09
C ILE A 108 15.73 20.76 -13.95
N PRO A 109 15.62 21.39 -12.76
CA PRO A 109 14.76 20.88 -11.69
C PRO A 109 13.28 21.12 -12.01
N TYR A 110 12.43 20.22 -11.56
CA TYR A 110 10.99 20.21 -11.74
C TYR A 110 10.24 20.10 -10.40
N ASN A 111 9.00 20.58 -10.39
CA ASN A 111 8.04 20.40 -9.31
C ASN A 111 6.90 19.47 -9.78
N VAL A 112 6.37 18.66 -8.86
CA VAL A 112 5.26 17.74 -9.15
C VAL A 112 3.92 18.48 -9.03
N ILE A 113 3.15 18.53 -10.12
CA ILE A 113 1.81 19.17 -10.13
C ILE A 113 0.66 18.15 -10.10
N LYS A 114 0.94 16.91 -10.48
CA LYS A 114 0.03 15.77 -10.36
C LYS A 114 0.83 14.48 -10.24
N PHE A 115 0.34 13.55 -9.43
CA PHE A 115 0.89 12.20 -9.36
C PHE A 115 -0.25 11.19 -9.29
N SER A 116 -0.17 10.14 -10.10
CA SER A 116 -1.14 9.06 -10.17
C SER A 116 -0.42 7.73 -10.02
N VAL A 117 -1.04 6.81 -9.27
CA VAL A 117 -0.57 5.44 -9.15
C VAL A 117 -1.72 4.49 -9.46
N GLY A 118 -1.49 3.60 -10.42
CA GLY A 118 -2.38 2.51 -10.77
C GLY A 118 -1.74 1.17 -10.41
N ALA A 119 -2.57 0.18 -10.08
CA ALA A 119 -2.16 -1.19 -9.84
C ALA A 119 -3.24 -2.19 -10.30
N LEU A 120 -2.81 -3.41 -10.62
CA LEU A 120 -3.68 -4.51 -11.06
C LEU A 120 -4.48 -4.13 -12.32
N GLN A 121 -3.80 -4.00 -13.45
CA GLN A 121 -4.43 -3.61 -14.72
C GLN A 121 -5.41 -4.69 -15.22
N ASN A 122 -6.65 -4.28 -15.48
CA ASN A 122 -7.61 -5.05 -16.24
C ASN A 122 -7.29 -4.89 -17.74
N LYS A 123 -6.88 -5.99 -18.39
CA LYS A 123 -6.45 -5.98 -19.79
C LYS A 123 -7.59 -5.77 -20.79
N GLU A 124 -8.83 -6.13 -20.42
CA GLU A 124 -9.99 -6.01 -21.32
C GLU A 124 -10.44 -4.56 -21.43
N THR A 125 -10.44 -3.84 -20.30
CA THR A 125 -10.88 -2.44 -20.24
C THR A 125 -9.73 -1.44 -20.30
N ASN A 126 -8.48 -1.91 -20.23
CA ASN A 126 -7.28 -1.09 -20.10
C ASN A 126 -7.32 -0.12 -18.90
N THR A 127 -7.96 -0.53 -17.80
CA THR A 127 -8.09 0.27 -16.56
C THR A 127 -7.37 -0.38 -15.38
N PHE A 128 -7.09 0.39 -14.33
CA PHE A 128 -6.53 -0.14 -13.09
C PHE A 128 -7.64 -0.48 -12.09
N ILE A 129 -7.60 -1.69 -11.51
CA ILE A 129 -8.54 -2.10 -10.45
C ILE A 129 -8.31 -1.27 -9.18
N LYS A 130 -7.05 -0.92 -8.89
CA LYS A 130 -6.68 -0.01 -7.80
C LYS A 130 -5.99 1.19 -8.41
N SER A 131 -6.53 2.38 -8.19
CA SER A 131 -5.87 3.61 -8.60
C SER A 131 -6.16 4.73 -7.63
N VAL A 132 -5.23 5.67 -7.58
CA VAL A 132 -5.35 6.92 -6.83
C VAL A 132 -4.61 8.00 -7.62
N SER A 133 -5.14 9.22 -7.58
CA SER A 133 -4.53 10.36 -8.23
C SER A 133 -4.68 11.57 -7.34
N SER A 134 -3.63 12.38 -7.26
CA SER A 134 -3.71 13.65 -6.58
C SER A 134 -4.62 14.63 -7.33
N PRO A 135 -5.16 15.66 -6.65
CA PRO A 135 -5.65 16.86 -7.33
C PRO A 135 -4.56 17.42 -8.25
N MET A 136 -4.98 18.03 -9.36
CA MET A 136 -4.09 18.78 -10.23
C MET A 136 -3.94 20.20 -9.70
N PHE A 137 -2.71 20.63 -9.47
CA PHE A 137 -2.45 22.01 -9.08
C PHE A 137 -2.27 22.89 -10.32
N ILE A 138 -3.25 23.78 -10.54
CA ILE A 138 -3.30 24.65 -11.74
C ILE A 138 -2.54 25.97 -11.52
N LYS A 139 -2.38 26.40 -10.26
CA LYS A 139 -1.62 27.62 -9.90
C LYS A 139 -0.18 27.26 -9.57
N PHE A 140 0.64 27.13 -10.61
CA PHE A 140 2.00 26.61 -10.49
C PHE A 140 2.85 27.36 -9.48
N ILE A 141 2.76 28.69 -9.40
CA ILE A 141 3.69 29.51 -8.61
C ILE A 141 3.78 29.11 -7.12
N ASN A 142 2.78 28.43 -6.53
CA ASN A 142 2.83 27.97 -5.12
C ASN A 142 2.02 26.69 -4.83
N SER A 143 1.75 25.84 -5.83
CA SER A 143 0.88 24.67 -5.61
C SER A 143 1.50 23.44 -6.24
N TYR A 144 2.11 22.62 -5.39
CA TYR A 144 2.81 21.41 -5.77
C TYR A 144 2.56 20.32 -4.74
N ILE A 145 2.73 19.07 -5.17
CA ILE A 145 2.85 17.96 -4.24
C ILE A 145 4.22 18.07 -3.58
N SER A 146 4.23 18.24 -2.26
CA SER A 146 5.46 18.42 -1.49
C SER A 146 6.16 17.09 -1.22
N ASP A 147 7.39 17.15 -0.73
CA ASP A 147 8.06 16.02 -0.12
C ASP A 147 7.20 15.41 0.99
N GLY A 148 7.24 14.08 1.09
CA GLY A 148 6.54 13.34 2.14
C GLY A 148 6.01 11.98 1.72
N SER A 149 5.22 11.38 2.61
CA SER A 149 4.63 10.06 2.46
C SER A 149 3.12 10.18 2.21
N TYR A 150 2.66 9.51 1.16
CA TYR A 150 1.30 9.58 0.66
C TYR A 150 0.67 8.19 0.61
N TYR A 151 -0.41 7.98 1.35
CA TYR A 151 -1.23 6.78 1.25
C TYR A 151 -1.85 6.68 -0.14
N LEU A 152 -1.77 5.49 -0.73
CA LEU A 152 -2.32 5.21 -2.04
C LEU A 152 -3.65 4.47 -1.95
N PHE A 153 -3.60 3.22 -1.49
CA PHE A 153 -4.75 2.33 -1.34
C PHE A 153 -4.36 1.10 -0.52
N SER A 154 -5.33 0.23 -0.23
CA SER A 154 -5.10 -1.09 0.37
C SER A 154 -5.63 -2.25 -0.48
N ALA A 155 -5.10 -3.44 -0.21
CA ALA A 155 -5.49 -4.70 -0.82
C ALA A 155 -5.46 -5.86 0.19
N ASN A 156 -6.26 -6.89 -0.07
CA ASN A 156 -6.32 -8.10 0.76
C ASN A 156 -5.29 -9.17 0.32
N LYS A 157 -4.57 -8.92 -0.78
CA LYS A 157 -3.50 -9.75 -1.32
C LYS A 157 -2.33 -8.84 -1.69
N PRO A 158 -1.07 -9.31 -1.58
CA PRO A 158 0.08 -8.52 -1.98
C PRO A 158 0.03 -8.26 -3.49
N ILE A 159 0.39 -7.04 -3.89
CA ILE A 159 0.51 -6.61 -5.28
C ILE A 159 1.98 -6.60 -5.65
N LYS A 160 2.35 -7.26 -6.75
CA LYS A 160 3.75 -7.29 -7.19
C LYS A 160 4.16 -5.95 -7.77
N ALA A 161 5.43 -5.58 -7.61
CA ALA A 161 6.02 -4.39 -8.22
C ALA A 161 5.73 -4.31 -9.74
N THR A 162 5.71 -5.45 -10.42
CA THR A 162 5.44 -5.58 -11.87
C THR A 162 4.01 -5.19 -12.29
N GLU A 163 3.11 -4.99 -11.34
CA GLU A 163 1.69 -4.70 -11.55
C GLU A 163 1.34 -3.23 -11.30
N PHE A 164 2.32 -2.42 -10.91
CA PHE A 164 2.16 -0.98 -10.70
C PHE A 164 2.50 -0.19 -11.97
N GLN A 165 1.78 0.92 -12.15
CA GLN A 165 2.14 2.00 -13.05
C GLN A 165 2.11 3.31 -12.28
N VAL A 166 3.12 4.13 -12.51
CA VAL A 166 3.25 5.46 -11.93
C VAL A 166 3.22 6.48 -13.04
N GLU A 167 2.44 7.53 -12.84
CA GLU A 167 2.39 8.68 -13.73
C GLU A 167 2.62 9.96 -12.92
N GLY A 168 3.56 10.79 -13.36
CA GLY A 168 3.79 12.11 -12.81
C GLY A 168 3.65 13.17 -13.88
N ILE A 169 3.02 14.29 -13.54
CA ILE A 169 3.03 15.51 -14.33
C ILE A 169 3.84 16.54 -13.56
N PHE A 170 4.81 17.11 -14.24
CA PHE A 170 5.83 17.98 -13.68
C PHE A 170 5.84 19.31 -14.40
N VAL A 171 6.31 20.35 -13.71
CA VAL A 171 6.62 21.64 -14.33
C VAL A 171 7.99 22.13 -13.94
N ASN A 172 8.67 22.87 -14.81
CA ASN A 172 9.98 23.40 -14.51
C ASN A 172 9.94 24.31 -13.26
N ALA A 173 10.82 24.02 -12.30
CA ALA A 173 10.89 24.73 -11.02
C ALA A 173 11.68 26.04 -11.12
N VAL A 174 12.50 26.20 -12.17
CA VAL A 174 13.31 27.40 -12.43
C VAL A 174 13.13 27.83 -13.88
N ALA A 175 13.35 29.12 -14.15
CA ALA A 175 13.38 29.64 -15.52
C ALA A 175 14.62 29.12 -16.26
N PHE A 176 14.48 28.88 -17.57
CA PHE A 176 15.56 28.44 -18.44
C PHE A 176 15.26 28.86 -19.88
N ASP A 177 16.29 29.07 -20.69
CA ASP A 177 16.17 29.59 -22.05
C ASP A 177 15.25 30.83 -22.11
N ASN A 178 14.15 30.75 -22.86
CA ASN A 178 13.11 31.77 -22.96
C ASN A 178 11.83 31.43 -22.15
N LYS A 179 11.87 30.41 -21.29
CA LYS A 179 10.71 29.90 -20.53
C LYS A 179 10.73 30.36 -19.07
N LYS A 180 9.58 30.80 -18.57
CA LYS A 180 9.35 31.16 -17.17
C LYS A 180 9.16 29.92 -16.29
N VAL A 181 9.23 30.10 -14.98
CA VAL A 181 8.88 29.05 -14.00
C VAL A 181 7.44 28.58 -14.24
N GLY A 182 7.24 27.27 -14.33
CA GLY A 182 5.93 26.66 -14.53
C GLY A 182 5.40 26.70 -15.96
N GLU A 183 6.19 27.14 -16.93
CA GLU A 183 5.78 27.27 -18.34
C GLU A 183 5.95 25.96 -19.12
N GLU A 184 6.95 25.14 -18.76
CA GLU A 184 7.17 23.84 -19.38
C GLU A 184 6.56 22.73 -18.52
N THR A 185 5.69 21.92 -19.13
CA THR A 185 5.14 20.71 -18.50
C THR A 185 5.79 19.46 -19.08
N TYR A 186 6.17 18.52 -18.21
CA TYR A 186 6.66 17.20 -18.58
C TYR A 186 5.75 16.12 -18.00
N ARG A 187 5.47 15.08 -18.78
CA ARG A 187 4.73 13.89 -18.35
C ARG A 187 5.66 12.70 -18.32
N TYR A 188 5.74 12.05 -17.18
CA TYR A 188 6.45 10.80 -16.99
C TYR A 188 5.46 9.67 -16.74
N ILE A 189 5.70 8.53 -17.36
CA ILE A 189 4.98 7.29 -17.09
C ILE A 189 6.03 6.20 -16.90
N SER A 190 6.11 5.63 -15.70
CA SER A 190 6.84 4.39 -15.48
C SER A 190 5.88 3.24 -15.39
N ASN A 191 6.08 2.27 -16.25
CA ASN A 191 5.62 0.93 -16.07
C ASN A 191 6.80 0.11 -15.58
N SER A 192 6.60 -0.77 -14.60
CA SER A 192 7.58 -1.81 -14.24
C SER A 192 7.91 -2.80 -15.38
N LYS A 193 7.36 -2.56 -16.57
CA LYS A 193 7.59 -3.25 -17.83
C LYS A 193 8.27 -2.32 -18.85
N GLU A 194 9.20 -1.46 -18.42
CA GLU A 194 9.94 -0.58 -19.32
C GLU A 194 10.60 -1.39 -20.46
N SER A 195 9.87 -1.55 -21.57
CA SER A 195 10.42 -1.31 -22.90
C SER A 195 10.44 0.20 -23.00
N LEU A 196 11.63 0.77 -22.84
CA LEU A 196 11.89 2.13 -23.29
C LEU A 196 11.27 2.27 -24.68
N MET A 197 10.30 3.17 -24.85
CA MET A 197 10.04 3.70 -26.17
C MET A 197 11.25 4.55 -26.51
N THR A 198 12.25 3.90 -27.11
CA THR A 198 13.29 4.57 -27.88
C THR A 198 12.62 5.10 -29.14
N GLU A 199 12.62 6.42 -29.31
CA GLU A 199 12.86 6.99 -30.63
C GLU A 199 14.37 7.20 -30.78
#